data_AF-A0A2V1GWX1-F1
#
_entry.id   AF-A0A2V1GWX1-F1
#
_cell.length_a   1.000
_cell.length_b   1.000
_cell.length_c   1.000
_cell.angle_alpha   90.00
_cell.angle_beta   90.00
_cell.angle_gamma   90.00
#
_symmetry.space_group_name_H-M   'P 1'
#
loop_
_entity.id
_entity.type
_entity.pdbx_description
1 polymer ?
#
loop_
_entity_poly.entity_id
_entity_poly.type
_entity_poly.pdbx_seq_one_letter_code
_entity_poly.pdbx_strand_id
1 'polypeptide(L)'
;MGQESQLWDYGCSLWENTHIRDSFLKLQDEDGINPLLVMAASWLASRQIKLNSVRIAELSNRISPWNDQVVKPLRNARRFARVQGQHKLADDIAQAELDAEKKVLQWLQDATSSWKKTEAGALLEKNLAITAEFYDLPHHPTWSELEQWISQC
;
A
#
# COMPACT_ATOMS: atom_id res chain seq x y z
N MET A 1 26.26 4.76 -8.10
CA MET A 1 24.97 5.43 -7.84
C MET A 1 24.03 4.34 -7.38
N GLY A 2 23.65 4.33 -6.09
CA GLY A 2 22.78 3.30 -5.54
C GLY A 2 21.44 3.35 -6.28
N GLN A 3 21.00 2.22 -6.83
CA GLN A 3 19.69 2.09 -7.43
C GLN A 3 18.68 2.37 -6.32
N GLU A 4 17.95 3.49 -6.38
CA GLU A 4 16.85 3.71 -5.46
C GLU A 4 15.90 2.53 -5.61
N SER A 5 15.62 1.83 -4.50
CA SER A 5 14.65 0.73 -4.51
C SER A 5 13.32 1.27 -5.00
N GLN A 6 12.83 0.72 -6.10
CA GLN A 6 11.54 1.10 -6.65
C GLN A 6 10.46 0.78 -5.62
N LEU A 7 9.40 1.58 -5.58
CA LEU A 7 8.28 1.32 -4.66
C LEU A 7 7.71 -0.10 -4.84
N TRP A 8 7.78 -0.64 -6.05
CA TRP A 8 7.45 -2.05 -6.33
C TRP A 8 8.34 -3.03 -5.54
N ASP A 9 9.66 -2.89 -5.62
CA ASP A 9 10.61 -3.79 -4.95
C ASP A 9 10.48 -3.72 -3.43
N TYR A 10 10.25 -2.52 -2.90
CA TYR A 10 9.94 -2.32 -1.49
C TYR A 10 8.62 -2.98 -1.09
N GLY A 11 7.57 -2.87 -1.90
CA GLY A 11 6.32 -3.59 -1.68
C GLY A 11 6.51 -5.11 -1.66
N CYS A 12 7.33 -5.63 -2.57
CA CYS A 12 7.71 -7.05 -2.62
C CYS A 12 8.40 -7.50 -1.33
N SER A 13 9.34 -6.71 -0.78
CA SER A 13 10.04 -7.08 0.47
C SER A 13 9.09 -7.11 1.67
N LEU A 14 8.11 -6.20 1.75
CA LEU A 14 7.08 -6.27 2.78
C LEU A 14 6.22 -7.54 2.66
N TRP A 15 5.98 -7.99 1.43
CA TRP A 15 5.24 -9.21 1.14
C TRP A 15 5.93 -10.50 1.52
N GLU A 16 7.24 -10.50 1.75
CA GLU A 16 7.96 -11.67 2.29
C GLU A 16 7.57 -11.97 3.74
N ASN A 17 7.12 -10.98 4.50
CA ASN A 17 6.65 -11.14 5.87
C ASN A 17 5.15 -11.53 5.89
N THR A 18 4.86 -12.74 6.38
CA THR A 18 3.48 -13.25 6.49
C THR A 18 2.60 -12.44 7.44
N HIS A 19 3.16 -11.89 8.53
CA HIS A 19 2.38 -11.08 9.47
C HIS A 19 1.95 -9.74 8.87
N ILE A 20 2.82 -9.12 8.06
CA ILE A 20 2.46 -7.94 7.26
C ILE A 20 1.37 -8.32 6.25
N ARG A 21 1.48 -9.51 5.64
CA ARG A 21 0.47 -10.07 4.74
C ARG A 21 -0.91 -10.19 5.33
N ASP A 22 -1.00 -10.86 6.45
CA ASP A 22 -2.28 -11.09 7.10
C ASP A 22 -2.88 -9.77 7.59
N SER A 23 -2.04 -8.84 8.08
CA SER A 23 -2.48 -7.51 8.51
C SER A 23 -3.05 -6.67 7.36
N PHE A 24 -2.37 -6.61 6.20
CA PHE A 24 -2.89 -5.89 5.04
C PHE A 24 -4.19 -6.49 4.51
N LEU A 25 -4.30 -7.82 4.46
CA LEU A 25 -5.53 -8.48 4.02
C LEU A 25 -6.69 -8.18 4.98
N LYS A 26 -6.45 -8.30 6.29
CA LYS A 26 -7.46 -8.03 7.31
C LYS A 26 -7.95 -6.58 7.26
N LEU A 27 -7.04 -5.60 7.30
CA LEU A 27 -7.39 -4.18 7.21
C LEU A 27 -8.07 -3.82 5.88
N GLN A 28 -7.67 -4.46 4.78
CA GLN A 28 -8.31 -4.25 3.48
C GLN A 28 -9.76 -4.73 3.50
N ASP A 29 -10.01 -5.89 4.11
CA ASP A 29 -11.34 -6.51 4.14
C ASP A 29 -12.27 -5.88 5.17
N GLU A 30 -11.75 -5.50 6.34
CA GLU A 30 -12.54 -4.95 7.46
C GLU A 30 -12.69 -3.42 7.36
N ASP A 31 -11.61 -2.70 7.01
CA ASP A 31 -11.56 -1.24 7.07
C ASP A 31 -11.47 -0.57 5.68
N GLY A 32 -11.37 -1.37 4.61
CA GLY A 32 -11.32 -0.87 3.24
C GLY A 32 -10.04 -0.12 2.90
N ILE A 33 -8.95 -0.32 3.67
CA ILE A 33 -7.67 0.33 3.37
C ILE A 33 -7.19 -0.06 1.97
N ASN A 34 -6.40 0.82 1.35
CA ASN A 34 -5.60 0.46 0.19
C ASN A 34 -4.17 0.11 0.62
N PRO A 35 -3.75 -1.17 0.59
CA PRO A 35 -2.38 -1.58 0.97
C PRO A 35 -1.30 -0.83 0.19
N LEU A 36 -1.56 -0.47 -1.08
CA LEU A 36 -0.60 0.24 -1.92
C LEU A 36 -0.31 1.66 -1.39
N LEU A 37 -1.29 2.30 -0.75
CA LEU A 37 -1.09 3.61 -0.13
C LEU A 37 -0.27 3.48 1.16
N VAL A 38 -0.48 2.42 1.94
CA VAL A 38 0.32 2.14 3.15
C VAL A 38 1.76 1.80 2.79
N MET A 39 1.97 0.98 1.76
CA MET A 39 3.31 0.68 1.20
C MET A 39 4.01 1.96 0.74
N ALA A 40 3.29 2.88 0.08
CA ALA A 40 3.85 4.17 -0.30
C ALA A 40 4.24 5.01 0.92
N ALA A 41 3.41 5.04 1.97
CA ALA A 41 3.68 5.79 3.19
C ALA A 41 4.96 5.31 3.90
N SER A 42 5.13 4.00 4.05
CA SER A 42 6.32 3.40 4.67
C SER A 42 7.57 3.52 3.78
N TRP A 43 7.44 3.36 2.46
CA TRP A 43 8.54 3.61 1.52
C TRP A 43 9.01 5.07 1.52
N LEU A 44 8.08 6.03 1.61
CA LEU A 44 8.46 7.44 1.72
C LEU A 44 9.26 7.71 2.99
N ALA A 45 8.93 7.03 4.10
CA ALA A 45 9.70 7.14 5.34
C ALA A 45 11.14 6.63 5.17
N SER A 46 11.34 5.50 4.49
CA SER A 46 12.69 4.96 4.21
C SER A 46 13.52 5.91 3.32
N ARG A 47 12.86 6.74 2.51
CA ARG A 47 13.48 7.80 1.70
C ARG A 47 13.61 9.15 2.39
N GLN A 48 13.33 9.22 3.70
CA GLN A 48 13.33 10.44 4.51
C GLN A 48 12.31 11.50 4.04
N ILE A 49 11.18 11.07 3.49
CA ILE A 49 10.10 11.94 3.05
C ILE A 49 8.92 11.82 4.01
N LYS A 50 8.57 12.94 4.66
CA LYS A 50 7.45 13.01 5.60
C LYS A 50 6.12 13.19 4.87
N LEU A 51 5.12 12.42 5.28
CA LEU A 51 3.72 12.65 4.93
C LEU A 51 3.05 13.66 5.86
N ASN A 52 2.02 14.29 5.33
CA ASN A 52 1.04 15.06 6.08
C ASN A 52 -0.34 14.77 5.46
N SER A 53 -1.40 15.27 6.10
CA SER A 53 -2.79 15.06 5.65
C SER A 53 -3.02 15.47 4.19
N VAL A 54 -2.41 16.57 3.74
CA VAL A 54 -2.52 17.05 2.36
C VAL A 54 -1.87 16.07 1.37
N ARG A 55 -0.65 15.62 1.66
CA ARG A 55 0.12 14.72 0.80
C ARG A 55 -0.54 13.35 0.68
N ILE A 56 -1.05 12.79 1.77
CA ILE A 56 -1.72 11.49 1.69
C ILE A 56 -3.04 11.57 0.93
N ALA A 57 -3.79 12.66 1.10
CA ALA A 57 -4.99 12.93 0.31
C ALA A 57 -4.67 13.10 -1.19
N GLU A 58 -3.57 13.78 -1.52
CA GLU A 58 -3.08 13.92 -2.91
C GLU A 58 -2.78 12.55 -3.54
N LEU A 59 -2.04 11.69 -2.83
CA LEU A 59 -1.73 10.34 -3.29
C LEU A 59 -2.99 9.49 -3.46
N SER A 60 -3.90 9.53 -2.48
CA SER A 60 -5.17 8.81 -2.52
C SER A 60 -6.01 9.25 -3.73
N ASN A 61 -6.25 10.55 -3.88
CA ASN A 61 -7.03 11.11 -5.00
C ASN A 61 -6.46 10.74 -6.36
N ARG A 62 -5.14 10.68 -6.50
CA ARG A 62 -4.48 10.31 -7.74
C ARG A 62 -4.78 8.87 -8.16
N ILE A 63 -4.92 7.95 -7.20
CA ILE A 63 -5.08 6.52 -7.48
C ILE A 63 -6.53 6.06 -7.39
N SER A 64 -7.41 6.78 -6.68
CA SER A 64 -8.80 6.38 -6.43
C SER A 64 -9.57 6.02 -7.70
N PRO A 65 -9.55 6.83 -8.80
CA PRO A 65 -10.32 6.48 -10.00
C PRO A 65 -9.91 5.13 -10.60
N TRP A 66 -8.60 4.83 -10.65
CA TRP A 66 -8.10 3.56 -11.16
C TRP A 66 -8.34 2.41 -10.17
N ASN A 67 -8.14 2.67 -8.89
CA ASN A 67 -8.34 1.67 -7.86
C ASN A 67 -9.81 1.21 -7.82
N ASP A 68 -10.76 2.14 -7.94
CA ASP A 68 -12.18 1.84 -7.87
C ASP A 68 -12.74 1.21 -9.16
N GLN A 69 -12.20 1.59 -10.33
CA GLN A 69 -12.71 1.10 -11.62
C GLN A 69 -11.94 -0.12 -12.17
N VAL A 70 -10.74 -0.40 -11.65
CA VAL A 70 -9.89 -1.49 -12.17
C VAL A 70 -9.45 -2.45 -11.08
N VAL A 71 -8.72 -1.97 -10.07
CA VAL A 71 -8.11 -2.86 -9.06
C VAL A 71 -9.17 -3.58 -8.23
N LYS A 72 -10.12 -2.84 -7.63
CA LYS A 72 -11.21 -3.42 -6.84
C LYS A 72 -12.09 -4.37 -7.67
N PRO A 73 -12.55 -4.02 -8.90
CA PRO A 73 -13.28 -4.94 -9.75
C PRO A 73 -12.51 -6.23 -10.09
N LEU A 74 -11.22 -6.14 -10.44
CA LEU A 74 -10.40 -7.32 -10.71
C LEU A 74 -10.29 -8.22 -9.47
N ARG A 75 -10.04 -7.62 -8.29
CA ARG A 75 -9.99 -8.36 -7.02
C ARG A 75 -11.30 -9.08 -6.70
N ASN A 76 -12.42 -8.40 -6.89
CA ASN A 76 -13.75 -8.97 -6.68
C ASN A 76 -14.02 -10.12 -7.67
N ALA A 77 -13.69 -9.94 -8.95
CA ALA A 77 -13.81 -10.97 -9.97
C ALA A 77 -12.94 -12.19 -9.66
N ARG A 78 -11.68 -11.99 -9.23
CA ARG A 78 -10.78 -13.08 -8.80
C ARG A 78 -11.37 -13.86 -7.63
N ARG A 79 -11.82 -13.17 -6.58
CA ARG A 79 -12.44 -13.78 -5.39
C ARG A 79 -13.66 -14.61 -5.78
N PHE A 80 -14.53 -14.05 -6.62
CA PHE A 80 -15.72 -14.74 -7.09
C PHE A 80 -15.38 -15.97 -7.94
N ALA A 81 -14.48 -15.85 -8.91
CA ALA A 81 -14.03 -16.98 -9.74
C ALA A 81 -13.47 -18.14 -8.88
N ARG A 82 -12.71 -17.82 -7.83
CA ARG A 82 -12.16 -18.82 -6.91
C ARG A 82 -13.24 -19.54 -6.09
N VAL A 83 -14.27 -18.82 -5.63
CA VAL A 83 -15.44 -19.41 -4.96
C VAL A 83 -16.22 -20.35 -5.90
N GLN A 84 -16.27 -20.04 -7.19
CA GLN A 84 -16.91 -20.87 -8.22
C GLN A 84 -16.04 -22.05 -8.71
N GLY A 85 -14.90 -22.32 -8.07
CA GLY A 85 -13.96 -23.37 -8.46
C GLY A 85 -13.21 -23.11 -9.77
N GLN A 86 -13.30 -21.89 -10.33
CA GLN A 86 -12.62 -21.48 -11.56
C GLN A 86 -11.19 -21.03 -11.26
N HIS A 87 -10.36 -21.95 -10.76
CA HIS A 87 -9.00 -21.65 -10.30
C HIS A 87 -8.12 -21.02 -11.38
N LYS A 88 -8.12 -21.58 -12.60
CA LYS A 88 -7.32 -21.05 -13.71
C LYS A 88 -7.72 -19.61 -14.07
N LEU A 89 -9.02 -19.33 -14.16
CA LEU A 89 -9.51 -17.98 -14.42
C LEU A 89 -9.15 -17.03 -13.27
N ALA A 90 -9.24 -17.48 -12.03
CA ALA A 90 -8.84 -16.68 -10.87
C ALA A 90 -7.34 -16.33 -10.93
N ASP A 91 -6.48 -17.25 -11.37
CA ASP A 91 -5.05 -17.02 -11.55
C ASP A 91 -4.77 -16.04 -12.71
N ASP A 92 -5.50 -16.18 -13.83
CA ASP A 92 -5.42 -15.23 -14.96
C ASP A 92 -5.84 -13.81 -14.54
N ILE A 93 -6.92 -13.67 -13.75
CA ILE A 93 -7.35 -12.38 -13.20
C ILE A 93 -6.33 -11.85 -12.19
N ALA A 94 -5.70 -12.72 -11.39
CA ALA A 94 -4.66 -12.32 -10.44
C ALA A 94 -3.47 -11.65 -11.14
N GLN A 95 -3.09 -12.14 -12.32
CA GLN A 95 -2.04 -11.51 -13.11
C GLN A 95 -2.45 -10.09 -13.57
N ALA A 96 -3.69 -9.93 -14.05
CA ALA A 96 -4.21 -8.62 -14.42
C ALA A 96 -4.32 -7.66 -13.21
N GLU A 97 -4.75 -8.15 -12.05
CA GLU A 97 -4.76 -7.41 -10.78
C GLU A 97 -3.34 -6.93 -10.44
N LEU A 98 -2.35 -7.82 -10.48
CA LEU A 98 -0.95 -7.51 -10.20
C LEU A 98 -0.40 -6.41 -11.11
N ASP A 99 -0.68 -6.47 -12.41
CA ASP A 99 -0.23 -5.48 -13.38
C ASP A 99 -0.91 -4.12 -13.16
N ALA A 100 -2.18 -4.11 -12.74
CA ALA A 100 -2.89 -2.91 -12.34
C ALA A 100 -2.31 -2.28 -11.06
N GLU A 101 -1.94 -3.10 -10.07
CA GLU A 101 -1.30 -2.65 -8.81
C GLU A 101 0.11 -2.09 -9.05
N LYS A 102 0.91 -2.74 -9.91
CA LYS A 102 2.22 -2.22 -10.36
C LYS A 102 2.09 -0.81 -10.93
N LYS A 103 1.04 -0.56 -11.73
CA LYS A 103 0.81 0.76 -12.30
C LYS A 103 0.48 1.81 -11.25
N VAL A 104 -0.29 1.45 -10.23
CA VAL A 104 -0.58 2.32 -9.07
C VAL A 104 0.70 2.68 -8.34
N LEU A 105 1.54 1.71 -8.00
CA LEU A 105 2.82 1.98 -7.31
C LEU A 105 3.74 2.86 -8.16
N GLN A 106 3.82 2.64 -9.48
CA GLN A 106 4.57 3.52 -10.36
C GLN A 106 4.05 4.97 -10.31
N TRP A 107 2.74 5.18 -10.37
CA TRP A 107 2.17 6.53 -10.30
C TRP A 107 2.41 7.22 -8.95
N LEU A 108 2.37 6.47 -7.85
CA LEU A 108 2.68 7.00 -6.51
C LEU A 108 4.17 7.39 -6.41
N GLN A 109 5.06 6.55 -6.93
CA GLN A 109 6.49 6.88 -7.02
C GLN A 109 6.72 8.14 -7.86
N ASP A 110 6.12 8.23 -9.05
CA ASP A 110 6.26 9.39 -9.94
C ASP A 110 5.74 10.68 -9.28
N ALA A 111 4.60 10.59 -8.57
CA ALA A 111 3.99 11.70 -7.85
C ALA A 111 4.91 12.33 -6.80
N THR A 112 5.76 11.51 -6.20
CA THR A 112 6.61 11.90 -5.07
C THR A 112 8.05 12.20 -5.47
N SER A 113 8.40 12.07 -6.75
CA SER A 113 9.74 12.28 -7.28
C SER A 113 10.35 13.66 -6.96
N SER A 114 9.52 14.71 -6.88
CA SER A 114 9.93 16.08 -6.57
C SER A 114 9.82 16.44 -5.08
N TRP A 115 9.33 15.53 -4.24
CA TRP A 115 9.11 15.82 -2.83
C TRP A 115 10.43 15.91 -2.07
N LYS A 116 10.60 17.01 -1.33
CA LYS A 116 11.81 17.24 -0.55
C LYS A 116 11.89 16.28 0.63
N LYS A 117 13.11 15.77 0.85
CA LYS A 117 13.48 15.08 2.09
C LYS A 117 13.34 16.03 3.28
N THR A 118 13.04 15.46 4.42
CA THR A 118 13.01 16.16 5.72
C THR A 118 14.18 15.68 6.58
N GLU A 119 14.48 16.41 7.65
CA GLU A 119 15.44 15.98 8.65
C GLU A 119 15.04 14.65 9.30
N ALA A 120 16.06 13.90 9.74
CA ALA A 120 15.91 12.57 10.30
C ALA A 120 15.04 12.58 11.58
N GLY A 121 14.24 11.52 11.74
CA GLY A 121 13.39 11.27 12.89
C GLY A 121 12.58 9.99 12.68
N ALA A 122 11.66 9.68 13.60
CA ALA A 122 10.73 8.54 13.50
C ALA A 122 9.70 8.75 12.36
N LEU A 123 10.16 8.81 11.11
CA LEU A 123 9.32 9.11 9.95
C LEU A 123 8.40 7.95 9.58
N LEU A 124 8.79 6.71 9.89
CA LEU A 124 7.95 5.55 9.66
C LEU A 124 6.67 5.66 10.52
N GLU A 125 6.84 5.77 11.83
CA GLU A 125 5.75 5.99 12.79
C GLU A 125 4.89 7.19 12.38
N LYS A 126 5.51 8.35 12.07
CA LYS A 126 4.77 9.55 11.67
C LYS A 126 3.98 9.37 10.37
N ASN A 127 4.55 8.71 9.36
CA ASN A 127 3.87 8.49 8.09
C ASN A 127 2.74 7.48 8.24
N LEU A 128 2.94 6.41 9.03
CA LEU A 128 1.92 5.42 9.33
C LEU A 128 0.81 6.02 10.20
N ALA A 129 1.11 6.85 11.19
CA ALA A 129 0.10 7.56 11.98
C ALA A 129 -0.80 8.45 11.10
N ILE A 130 -0.21 9.26 10.20
CA ILE A 130 -0.98 10.06 9.22
C ILE A 130 -1.84 9.16 8.31
N THR A 131 -1.35 7.96 7.98
CA THR A 131 -2.09 7.00 7.17
C THR A 131 -3.24 6.36 7.94
N ALA A 132 -3.03 6.02 9.21
CA ALA A 132 -4.09 5.53 10.09
C ALA A 132 -5.18 6.59 10.27
N GLU A 133 -4.79 7.83 10.56
CA GLU A 133 -5.73 8.96 10.66
C GLU A 133 -6.54 9.16 9.37
N PHE A 134 -5.90 9.02 8.20
CA PHE A 134 -6.60 9.11 6.91
C PHE A 134 -7.70 8.06 6.73
N TYR A 135 -7.53 6.87 7.32
CA TYR A 135 -8.51 5.78 7.30
C TYR A 135 -9.40 5.73 8.55
N ASP A 136 -9.28 6.68 9.48
CA ASP A 136 -9.99 6.68 10.79
C ASP A 136 -9.61 5.49 11.69
N LEU A 137 -8.32 5.11 11.70
CA LEU A 137 -7.76 3.95 12.42
C LEU A 137 -6.64 4.25 13.46
N PRO A 138 -6.60 5.40 14.18
CA PRO A 138 -5.45 5.78 15.02
C PRO A 138 -5.14 4.83 16.21
N HIS A 139 -6.07 3.95 16.58
CA HIS A 139 -5.93 2.98 17.67
C HIS A 139 -6.33 1.55 17.27
N HIS A 140 -6.33 1.26 15.97
CA HIS A 140 -6.76 -0.06 15.50
C HIS A 140 -5.70 -1.12 15.82
N PRO A 141 -6.04 -2.24 16.50
CA PRO A 141 -5.04 -3.20 17.00
C PRO A 141 -4.22 -3.82 15.87
N THR A 142 -4.87 -4.19 14.77
CA THR A 142 -4.17 -4.73 13.59
C THR A 142 -3.32 -3.68 12.88
N TRP A 143 -3.68 -2.39 12.99
CA TRP A 143 -2.80 -1.32 12.50
C TRP A 143 -1.53 -1.21 13.34
N SER A 144 -1.65 -1.25 14.66
CA SER A 144 -0.50 -1.21 15.57
C SER A 144 0.44 -2.41 15.36
N GLU A 145 -0.10 -3.61 15.15
CA GLU A 145 0.69 -4.80 14.80
C GLU A 145 1.42 -4.62 13.46
N LEU A 146 0.71 -4.13 12.44
CA LEU A 146 1.29 -3.85 11.12
C LEU A 146 2.48 -2.88 11.23
N GLU A 147 2.32 -1.79 11.97
CA GLU A 147 3.37 -0.79 12.18
C GLU A 147 4.61 -1.40 12.86
N GLN A 148 4.40 -2.20 13.90
CA GLN A 148 5.49 -2.91 14.59
C GLN A 148 6.24 -3.83 13.64
N TRP A 149 5.54 -4.59 12.80
CA TRP A 149 6.18 -5.49 11.83
C TRP A 149 6.93 -4.74 10.73
N ILE A 150 6.36 -3.66 10.18
CA ILE A 150 7.04 -2.86 9.16
C ILE A 150 8.31 -2.21 9.73
N SER A 151 8.33 -1.81 11.01
CA SER A 151 9.52 -1.23 11.65
C SER A 151 10.69 -2.21 11.84
N GLN A 152 10.45 -3.50 11.69
CA GLN A 152 11.44 -4.57 11.86
C GLN A 152 12.03 -5.06 10.51
N CYS A 153 11.51 -4.56 9.38
CA CYS A 153 12.01 -4.83 8.04
C CYS A 153 13.11 -3.84 7.63
#